data_AF-A0A7V9MVB3-F1
#
_entry.id   AF-A0A7V9MVB3-F1
#
_cell.length_a   1.000
_cell.length_b   1.000
_cell.length_c   1.000
_cell.angle_alpha   90.00
_cell.angle_beta   90.00
_cell.angle_gamma   90.00
#
_symmetry.space_group_name_H-M   'P 1'
#
loop_
_entity.id
_entity.type
_entity.pdbx_description
1 polymer ?
#
loop_
_entity_poly.entity_id
_entity_poly.type
_entity_poly.pdbx_seq_one_letter_code
_entity_poly.pdbx_strand_id
1 'polypeptide(L)' 'MAKKSTRKPVKKAKRAAKPPKPITLYTWATPNGHKISIILEELGVPYETHPVDINKGKQFAPAFLKIAPNNRI' A
#
# COMPACT_ATOMS: atom_id res chain seq x y z
N MET A 1 1.82 -48.91 -29.09
CA MET A 1 2.49 -48.62 -27.79
C MET A 1 2.11 -47.21 -27.33
N ALA A 2 1.12 -47.07 -26.45
CA ALA A 2 0.70 -45.76 -25.93
C ALA A 2 1.22 -45.59 -24.49
N LYS A 3 2.16 -44.65 -24.27
CA LYS A 3 2.66 -44.31 -22.94
C LYS A 3 1.63 -43.41 -22.23
N LYS A 4 0.86 -43.95 -21.28
CA LYS A 4 0.05 -43.14 -20.34
C LYS A 4 1.00 -42.38 -19.41
N SER A 5 1.11 -41.07 -19.61
CA SER A 5 1.82 -40.16 -18.72
C SER A 5 0.90 -39.80 -17.54
N THR A 6 1.10 -40.44 -16.40
CA THR A 6 0.40 -40.13 -15.14
C THR A 6 1.04 -38.91 -14.48
N ARG A 7 0.33 -37.77 -14.47
CA ARG A 7 0.73 -36.59 -13.67
C ARG A 7 0.42 -36.85 -12.19
N LYS A 8 1.45 -36.82 -11.33
CA LYS A 8 1.27 -36.84 -9.86
C LYS A 8 0.58 -35.54 -9.40
N PRO A 9 -0.32 -35.60 -8.41
CA PRO A 9 -0.96 -34.40 -7.87
C PRO A 9 0.06 -33.59 -7.04
N VAL A 10 0.35 -32.37 -7.47
CA VAL A 10 1.14 -31.42 -6.67
C VAL A 10 0.24 -30.91 -5.54
N LYS A 11 0.55 -31.29 -4.29
CA LYS A 11 -0.08 -30.72 -3.10
C LYS A 11 0.21 -29.21 -3.07
N LYS A 12 -0.79 -28.37 -3.37
CA LYS A 12 -0.68 -26.92 -3.16
C LYS A 12 -0.57 -26.66 -1.66
N ALA A 13 0.62 -26.26 -1.19
CA ALA A 13 0.79 -25.78 0.16
C ALA A 13 -0.03 -24.48 0.33
N LYS A 14 -1.01 -24.48 1.23
CA LYS A 14 -1.69 -23.26 1.66
C LYS A 14 -0.65 -22.39 2.37
N ARG A 15 -0.15 -21.35 1.71
CA ARG A 15 0.60 -20.29 2.38
C ARG A 15 -0.39 -19.57 3.29
N ALA A 16 -0.21 -19.68 4.60
CA ALA A 16 -0.87 -18.77 5.53
C ALA A 16 -0.35 -17.36 5.21
N ALA A 17 -1.22 -16.50 4.66
CA ALA A 17 -0.87 -15.12 4.39
C ALA A 17 -0.68 -14.40 5.72
N LYS A 18 0.48 -13.78 5.91
CA LYS A 18 0.70 -12.83 7.02
C LYS A 18 -0.42 -11.78 6.96
N PRO A 19 -1.04 -11.40 8.08
CA PRO A 19 -2.04 -10.33 8.06
C PRO A 19 -1.40 -9.09 7.39
N PRO A 20 -2.12 -8.43 6.48
CA PRO A 20 -1.59 -7.26 5.78
C PRO A 20 -1.23 -6.21 6.82
N LYS A 21 -0.07 -5.57 6.62
CA LYS A 21 0.28 -4.39 7.43
C LYS A 21 -0.78 -3.30 7.20
N PRO A 22 -1.07 -2.46 8.21
CA PRO A 22 -1.95 -1.30 8.05
C PRO A 22 -1.46 -0.42 6.88
N ILE A 23 -2.41 0.21 6.18
CA ILE A 23 -2.07 1.15 5.10
C ILE A 23 -1.32 2.34 5.71
N THR A 24 -0.28 2.84 5.04
CA THR A 24 0.43 4.05 5.45
C THR A 24 0.02 5.20 4.52
N LEU A 25 -0.68 6.20 5.05
CA LEU A 25 -1.12 7.39 4.31
C LEU A 25 -0.15 8.55 4.56
N TYR A 26 0.68 8.87 3.56
CA TYR A 26 1.46 10.11 3.57
C TYR A 26 0.60 11.26 3.05
N THR A 27 0.26 12.23 3.90
CA THR A 27 -0.73 13.28 3.55
C THR A 27 -0.43 14.62 4.23
N TRP A 28 -1.20 15.63 3.85
CA TRP A 28 -1.22 16.95 4.48
C TRP A 28 -2.63 17.55 4.40
N ALA A 29 -2.90 18.56 5.24
CA ALA A 29 -4.19 19.25 5.34
C ALA A 29 -4.48 20.09 4.08
N THR A 30 -4.86 19.40 3.01
CA THR A 30 -5.22 19.96 1.70
C THR A 30 -6.46 19.22 1.17
N PRO A 31 -7.23 19.82 0.25
CA PRO A 31 -8.39 19.14 -0.34
C PRO A 31 -8.05 17.80 -1.00
N ASN A 32 -6.86 17.66 -1.60
CA ASN A 32 -6.42 16.38 -2.18
C ASN A 32 -6.01 15.37 -1.11
N GLY A 33 -5.29 15.82 -0.08
CA GLY A 33 -4.86 14.96 1.02
C GLY A 33 -6.02 14.35 1.82
N HIS A 34 -7.17 15.04 1.89
CA HIS A 34 -8.37 14.53 2.57
C HIS A 34 -9.13 13.46 1.79
N LYS A 35 -9.04 13.42 0.46
CA LYS A 35 -9.81 12.46 -0.36
C LYS A 35 -9.54 11.02 0.07
N ILE A 36 -8.27 10.71 0.33
CA ILE A 36 -7.84 9.36 0.68
C ILE A 36 -8.18 9.03 2.14
N SER A 37 -8.04 9.98 3.08
CA SER A 37 -8.49 9.73 4.46
C SER A 37 -9.99 9.48 4.51
N ILE A 38 -10.80 10.28 3.79
CA ILE A 38 -12.26 10.10 3.76
C ILE A 38 -12.62 8.69 3.33
N ILE A 39 -12.11 8.20 2.20
CA ILE A 39 -12.48 6.84 1.74
C ILE A 39 -11.97 5.74 2.67
N LEU A 40 -10.83 5.94 3.35
CA LEU A 40 -10.32 4.96 4.32
C LEU A 40 -11.23 4.89 5.55
N GLU A 41 -11.72 6.04 6.04
CA GLU A 41 -12.72 6.09 7.12
C GLU A 41 -14.07 5.49 6.69
N GLU A 42 -14.60 5.86 5.53
CA GLU A 42 -15.88 5.37 4.99
C GLU A 42 -15.89 3.85 4.83
N LEU A 43 -14.74 3.26 4.48
CA LEU A 43 -14.59 1.81 4.33
C LEU A 43 -14.17 1.10 5.62
N GLY A 44 -13.93 1.83 6.72
CA GLY A 44 -13.45 1.27 7.98
C GLY A 44 -12.10 0.56 7.86
N VAL A 45 -11.24 0.98 6.92
CA VAL A 45 -9.95 0.33 6.66
C VAL A 45 -8.90 0.89 7.61
N PRO A 46 -8.23 0.06 8.44
CA PRO A 46 -7.19 0.55 9.34
C PRO A 46 -5.98 1.13 8.58
N TYR A 47 -5.59 2.35 8.93
CA TYR A 47 -4.42 3.02 8.36
C TYR A 47 -3.68 3.88 9.39
N GLU A 48 -2.42 4.15 9.10
CA GLU A 48 -1.56 5.07 9.85
C GLU A 48 -1.28 6.31 9.02
N THR A 49 -1.39 7.49 9.63
CA THR A 49 -1.18 8.77 8.95
C THR A 49 0.24 9.28 9.19
N HIS A 50 0.94 9.63 8.11
CA HIS A 50 2.25 10.27 8.13
C HIS A 50 2.16 11.68 7.56
N PRO A 51 2.25 12.72 8.42
CA PRO A 51 2.15 14.10 7.97
C PRO A 51 3.39 14.54 7.18
N VAL A 52 3.17 15.03 5.95
CA VAL A 52 4.19 15.63 5.08
C VAL A 52 3.92 17.14 5.01
N ASP A 53 4.55 17.89 5.89
CA ASP A 53 4.40 19.35 5.96
C ASP A 53 4.94 20.02 4.69
N ILE A 54 4.01 20.33 3.77
CA ILE A 54 4.36 20.92 2.47
C ILE A 54 4.76 22.39 2.58
N ASN A 55 4.34 23.08 3.65
CA ASN A 55 4.71 24.47 3.92
C ASN A 55 6.18 24.57 4.35
N LYS A 56 6.73 23.49 4.92
CA LYS A 56 8.15 23.35 5.26
C LYS A 56 8.97 22.61 4.18
N GLY A 57 8.39 22.32 3.02
CA GLY A 57 9.10 21.66 1.93
C GLY A 57 9.42 20.18 2.17
N LYS A 58 8.76 19.49 3.11
CA LYS A 58 9.07 18.09 3.44
C LYS A 58 8.84 17.11 2.27
N GLN A 59 8.00 17.48 1.30
CA GLN A 59 7.78 16.73 0.07
C GLN A 59 9.00 16.65 -0.84
N PHE A 60 10.04 17.46 -0.60
CA PHE A 60 11.31 17.39 -1.34
C PHE A 60 12.37 16.54 -0.63
N ALA A 61 12.07 16.04 0.58
CA ALA A 61 13.01 15.22 1.33
C ALA A 61 13.32 13.92 0.53
N PRO A 62 14.59 13.48 0.45
CA PRO A 62 14.96 12.26 -0.28
C PRO A 62 14.20 11.01 0.17
N ALA A 63 13.80 10.96 1.44
CA ALA A 63 12.97 9.86 1.97
C ALA A 63 11.56 9.86 1.36
N PHE A 64 10.94 11.01 1.18
CA PHE A 64 9.60 11.12 0.59
C PHE A 64 9.63 10.92 -0.94
N LEU A 65 10.68 11.39 -1.62
CA LEU A 65 10.82 11.20 -3.07
C LEU A 65 10.98 9.73 -3.47
N LYS A 66 11.47 8.87 -2.58
CA LYS A 66 11.48 7.40 -2.79
C LYS A 66 10.07 6.80 -2.79
N ILE A 67 9.10 7.50 -2.22
CA ILE A 67 7.70 7.09 -2.10
C ILE A 67 6.88 7.74 -3.22
N ALA A 68 7.01 9.05 -3.36
CA ALA A 68 6.32 9.87 -4.35
C ALA A 68 7.32 10.72 -5.15
N PRO A 69 7.84 10.20 -6.28
CA PRO A 69 8.84 10.90 -7.10
C PRO A 69 8.34 12.22 -7.69
N ASN A 70 7.02 12.38 -7.82
CA ASN A 70 6.37 13.61 -8.29
C ASN A 70 6.24 14.68 -7.21
N ASN A 71 6.81 14.48 -6.01
CA ASN A 71 6.81 15.43 -4.89
C ASN A 71 5.42 15.96 -4.48
N ARG A 72 4.37 15.14 -4.67
CA ARG A 72 2.97 15.47 -4.31
C ARG A 72 2.44 14.45 -3.30
N ILE A 73 1.49 14.91 -2.49
CA ILE A 73 0.62 14.09 -1.63
C ILE A 73 -0.77 13.97 -2.25
#